data_AF-A0A1M7PL76-F1
#
_entry.id   AF-A0A1M7PL76-F1
#
_cell.length_a   1.000
_cell.length_b   1.000
_cell.length_c   1.000
_cell.angle_alpha   90.00
_cell.angle_beta   90.00
_cell.angle_gamma   90.00
#
_symmetry.space_group_name_H-M   'P 1'
#
loop_
_entity.id
_entity.type
_entity.pdbx_description
1 polymer ?
#
loop_
_entity_poly.entity_id
_entity_poly.type
_entity_poly.pdbx_seq_one_letter_code
_entity_poly.pdbx_strand_id
1 'polypeptide(L)'
;MCQLLGMNCNSQASITFSFTGFRQRGGRTSHHVDGWGVGFYEPGGCRVFHDDQPASESPLAAFLGDYPIPSAIVISHLRRATQGVRSLANCHPFQREWMGQPWLFSHNGDLRGFEPALTGPYRPIGGTDSERAFCWLMQELRAQFADRVRPVGWAELAPQIALLTERIARHGNFNFLLSNGEALFAHCSSKLYLLQRQHPFPTARLLDCDISLDLGRLNGVDDRMALVATEPLTDAEPWVRLATGEMRVFVGGETVWRQVDPRTQAFAPADEREALAAN
;
A
#
# COMPACT_ATOMS: atom_id res chain seq x y z
N MET A 1 -5.71 -2.13 -13.59
CA MET A 1 -5.64 -2.07 -12.12
C MET A 1 -4.18 -1.88 -11.71
N CYS A 2 -3.86 -1.07 -10.70
CA CYS A 2 -2.48 -0.89 -10.20
C CYS A 2 -2.03 -2.11 -9.38
N GLN A 3 -0.80 -2.09 -8.87
CA GLN A 3 -0.30 -3.11 -7.93
C GLN A 3 0.16 -2.43 -6.63
N LEU A 4 -0.22 -3.02 -5.49
CA LEU A 4 0.23 -2.64 -4.15
C LEU A 4 1.17 -3.72 -3.60
N LEU A 5 2.18 -3.28 -2.85
CA LEU A 5 2.99 -4.14 -1.99
C LEU A 5 3.34 -3.38 -0.70
N GLY A 6 2.98 -3.97 0.44
CA GLY A 6 3.28 -3.50 1.78
C GLY A 6 4.03 -4.57 2.58
N MET A 7 4.88 -4.13 3.50
CA MET A 7 5.61 -4.98 4.44
C MET A 7 5.55 -4.35 5.83
N ASN A 8 5.34 -5.17 6.86
CA ASN A 8 5.50 -4.82 8.26
C ASN A 8 6.27 -5.95 8.96
N CYS A 9 7.32 -5.65 9.71
CA CYS A 9 8.15 -6.65 10.38
C CYS A 9 8.61 -6.17 11.77
N ASN A 10 8.94 -7.11 12.66
CA ASN A 10 9.43 -6.80 14.01
C ASN A 10 10.91 -6.38 14.04
N SER A 11 11.71 -6.88 13.11
CA SER A 11 13.09 -6.47 12.88
C SER A 11 13.19 -5.64 11.60
N GLN A 12 14.27 -4.88 11.44
CA GLN A 12 14.51 -4.18 10.18
C GLN A 12 14.91 -5.18 9.10
N ALA A 13 14.13 -5.24 8.02
CA ALA A 13 14.42 -6.11 6.89
C ALA A 13 14.49 -5.32 5.60
N SER A 14 15.30 -5.82 4.65
CA SER A 14 15.31 -5.27 3.31
C SER A 14 14.19 -5.89 2.49
N ILE A 15 13.42 -5.05 1.79
CA ILE A 15 12.43 -5.51 0.81
C ILE A 15 13.05 -5.81 -0.57
N THR A 16 14.37 -5.66 -0.75
CA THR A 16 15.04 -5.77 -2.06
C THR A 16 14.57 -6.99 -2.87
N PHE A 17 14.44 -8.15 -2.23
CA PHE A 17 13.94 -9.37 -2.88
C PHE A 17 12.50 -9.20 -3.41
N SER A 18 11.55 -8.85 -2.54
CA SER A 18 10.15 -8.65 -2.94
C SER A 18 9.99 -7.51 -3.95
N PHE A 19 10.77 -6.43 -3.82
CA PHE A 19 10.75 -5.30 -4.75
C PHE A 19 11.34 -5.67 -6.12
N THR A 20 12.36 -6.53 -6.17
CA THR A 20 12.95 -7.02 -7.43
C THR A 20 11.93 -7.78 -8.27
N GLY A 21 11.09 -8.61 -7.64
CA GLY A 21 9.97 -9.26 -8.33
C GLY A 21 8.88 -8.25 -8.70
N PHE A 22 8.49 -7.41 -7.75
CA PHE A 22 7.44 -6.41 -7.94
C PHE A 22 7.73 -5.47 -9.12
N ARG A 23 8.96 -4.91 -9.23
CA ARG A 23 9.32 -3.97 -10.31
C ARG A 23 9.19 -4.57 -11.72
N GLN A 24 9.27 -5.89 -11.88
CA GLN A 24 9.10 -6.54 -13.19
C GLN A 24 7.68 -6.29 -13.73
N ARG A 25 6.68 -6.22 -12.85
CA ARG A 25 5.29 -5.90 -13.23
C ARG A 25 5.16 -4.46 -13.75
N GLY A 26 6.15 -3.60 -13.52
CA GLY A 26 6.18 -2.21 -13.97
C GLY A 26 6.66 -2.01 -15.41
N GLY A 27 6.24 -2.87 -16.35
CA GLY A 27 6.56 -2.76 -17.78
C GLY A 27 7.18 -4.00 -18.45
N ARG A 28 7.62 -5.01 -17.68
CA ARG A 28 8.21 -6.26 -18.24
C ARG A 28 7.26 -7.45 -18.22
N THR A 29 6.62 -7.70 -17.08
CA THR A 29 5.67 -8.82 -16.90
C THR A 29 4.22 -8.37 -16.80
N SER A 30 3.96 -7.06 -16.71
CA SER A 30 2.63 -6.46 -16.74
C SER A 30 2.72 -5.03 -17.30
N HIS A 31 1.56 -4.44 -17.61
CA HIS A 31 1.42 -3.15 -18.28
C HIS A 31 1.32 -1.95 -17.30
N HIS A 32 2.00 -1.99 -16.14
CA HIS A 32 2.00 -0.88 -15.16
C HIS A 32 3.14 0.12 -15.46
N VAL A 33 2.95 0.93 -16.50
CA VAL A 33 4.01 1.79 -17.08
C VAL A 33 3.89 3.27 -16.71
N ASP A 34 2.90 3.65 -15.91
CA ASP A 34 2.53 5.06 -15.68
C ASP A 34 3.16 5.67 -14.41
N GLY A 35 4.25 5.06 -13.94
CA GLY A 35 5.02 5.48 -12.78
C GLY A 35 5.00 4.48 -11.63
N TRP A 36 5.89 4.69 -10.67
CA TRP A 36 5.99 3.88 -9.46
C TRP A 36 6.47 4.70 -8.28
N GLY A 37 6.34 4.12 -7.10
CA GLY A 37 7.01 4.63 -5.92
C GLY A 37 7.07 3.64 -4.78
N VAL A 38 7.93 3.98 -3.83
CA VAL A 38 8.16 3.22 -2.61
C VAL A 38 8.56 4.14 -1.48
N GLY A 39 7.99 3.89 -0.31
CA GLY A 39 8.29 4.56 0.94
C GLY A 39 8.83 3.58 1.98
N PHE A 40 9.89 3.98 2.67
CA PHE A 40 10.55 3.24 3.75
C PHE A 40 10.48 4.04 5.04
N TYR A 41 10.21 3.39 6.16
CA TYR A 41 10.34 3.98 7.49
C TYR A 41 11.64 3.55 8.15
N GLU A 42 12.44 4.54 8.52
CA GLU A 42 13.68 4.38 9.27
C GLU A 42 13.52 5.02 10.65
N PRO A 43 14.40 4.69 11.62
CA PRO A 43 14.41 5.38 12.91
C PRO A 43 14.48 6.90 12.71
N GLY A 44 13.43 7.61 13.11
CA GLY A 44 13.34 9.07 13.04
C GLY A 44 12.94 9.66 11.68
N GLY A 45 12.58 8.86 10.68
CA GLY A 45 12.22 9.42 9.38
C GLY A 45 11.54 8.48 8.39
N CYS A 46 11.22 9.04 7.23
CA CYS A 46 10.65 8.32 6.10
C CYS A 46 11.32 8.79 4.81
N ARG A 47 11.76 7.83 3.98
CA ARG A 47 12.25 8.11 2.61
C ARG A 47 11.20 7.67 1.62
N VAL A 48 10.90 8.53 0.64
CA VAL A 48 9.99 8.20 -0.45
C VAL A 48 10.71 8.44 -1.77
N PHE A 49 10.64 7.43 -2.64
CA PHE A 49 11.17 7.48 -3.99
C PHE A 49 10.00 7.36 -4.96
N HIS A 50 10.00 8.23 -5.97
CA HIS A 50 9.02 8.24 -7.04
C HIS A 50 9.73 8.37 -8.38
N ASP A 51 9.18 7.73 -9.40
CA ASP A 51 9.50 7.99 -10.78
C ASP A 51 8.19 7.93 -11.58
N ASP A 52 8.06 8.80 -12.58
CA ASP A 52 6.93 8.72 -13.52
C ASP A 52 7.22 7.77 -14.69
N GLN A 53 8.47 7.30 -14.84
CA GLN A 53 8.86 6.26 -15.79
C GLN A 53 8.43 4.87 -15.33
N PRO A 54 8.29 3.90 -16.27
CA PRO A 54 8.06 2.50 -15.91
C PRO A 54 9.15 1.99 -14.96
N ALA A 55 8.76 1.23 -13.93
CA ALA A 55 9.71 0.72 -12.93
C ALA A 55 10.78 -0.20 -13.54
N SER A 56 10.49 -0.84 -14.67
CA SER A 56 11.45 -1.68 -15.38
C SER A 56 12.57 -0.94 -16.08
N GLU A 57 12.38 0.35 -16.35
CA GLU A 57 13.32 1.20 -17.10
C GLU A 57 13.93 2.30 -16.22
N SER A 58 13.37 2.52 -15.04
CA SER A 58 13.83 3.55 -14.10
C SER A 58 15.21 3.20 -13.50
N PRO A 59 16.23 4.06 -13.69
CA PRO A 59 17.52 3.90 -13.02
C PRO A 59 17.40 3.95 -11.49
N LEU A 60 16.40 4.68 -10.98
CA LEU A 60 16.11 4.75 -9.55
C LEU A 60 15.56 3.42 -9.02
N ALA A 61 14.70 2.75 -9.79
CA ALA A 61 14.22 1.40 -9.44
C ALA A 61 15.34 0.35 -9.54
N ALA A 62 16.28 0.53 -10.48
CA ALA A 62 17.47 -0.30 -10.57
C ALA A 62 18.33 -0.14 -9.29
N PHE A 63 18.65 1.10 -8.91
CA PHE A 63 19.39 1.43 -7.70
C PHE A 63 18.78 0.82 -6.44
N LEU A 64 17.46 0.93 -6.24
CA LEU A 64 16.79 0.34 -5.06
C LEU A 64 16.78 -1.20 -5.06
N GLY A 65 16.94 -1.82 -6.23
CA GLY A 65 17.15 -3.27 -6.35
C GLY A 65 18.56 -3.70 -5.95
N ASP A 66 19.54 -2.80 -6.05
CA ASP A 66 20.94 -3.11 -5.73
C ASP A 66 21.34 -2.60 -4.34
N TYR A 67 20.63 -1.60 -3.82
CA TYR A 67 20.90 -0.96 -2.53
C TYR A 67 19.86 -1.35 -1.48
N PRO A 68 20.17 -2.30 -0.57
CA PRO A 68 19.23 -2.71 0.47
C PRO A 68 19.01 -1.60 1.49
N ILE A 69 17.76 -1.18 1.66
CA ILE A 69 17.32 -0.23 2.68
C ILE A 69 16.57 -1.03 3.76
N PRO A 70 17.17 -1.29 4.94
CA PRO A 70 16.48 -1.95 6.04
C PRO A 70 15.34 -1.08 6.55
N SER A 71 14.15 -1.66 6.66
CA SER A 71 12.97 -0.97 7.15
C SER A 71 12.06 -1.92 7.90
N ALA A 72 11.38 -1.43 8.93
CA ALA A 72 10.32 -2.18 9.60
C ALA A 72 8.98 -2.07 8.85
N ILE A 73 8.78 -1.01 8.07
CA ILE A 73 7.56 -0.77 7.30
C ILE A 73 7.90 -0.24 5.91
N VAL A 74 7.35 -0.89 4.89
CA VAL A 74 7.48 -0.45 3.49
C VAL A 74 6.10 -0.40 2.85
N ILE A 75 5.86 0.63 2.04
CA ILE A 75 4.70 0.74 1.16
C ILE A 75 5.19 1.06 -0.24
N SER A 76 4.78 0.27 -1.22
CA SER A 76 5.14 0.45 -2.63
C SER A 76 3.92 0.30 -3.54
N HIS A 77 4.00 0.94 -4.70
CA HIS A 77 2.93 0.99 -5.67
C HIS A 77 3.47 1.07 -7.10
N LEU A 78 2.88 0.30 -8.02
CA LEU A 78 3.08 0.42 -9.46
C LEU A 78 1.81 0.95 -10.10
N ARG A 79 1.92 2.08 -10.80
CA ARG A 79 0.80 2.80 -11.36
C ARG A 79 0.46 2.29 -12.75
N ARG A 80 -0.84 2.11 -12.98
CA ARG A 80 -1.48 2.08 -14.30
C ARG A 80 -2.57 3.15 -14.28
N ALA A 81 -2.38 4.22 -15.03
CA ALA A 81 -3.21 5.41 -14.95
C ALA A 81 -4.65 5.10 -15.40
N THR A 82 -5.59 5.23 -14.46
CA THR A 82 -7.04 5.28 -14.73
C THR A 82 -7.55 6.72 -14.69
N GLN A 83 -7.01 7.52 -13.77
CA GLN A 83 -7.28 8.95 -13.64
C GLN A 83 -5.99 9.77 -13.51
N GLY A 84 -6.03 11.00 -14.04
CA GLY A 84 -4.94 11.97 -14.01
C GLY A 84 -3.83 11.68 -15.02
N VAL A 85 -3.15 12.74 -15.47
CA VAL A 85 -2.02 12.63 -16.40
C VAL A 85 -0.85 11.86 -15.79
N ARG A 86 0.04 11.34 -16.65
CA ARG A 86 1.34 10.83 -16.21
C ARG A 86 2.16 12.01 -15.66
N SER A 87 2.41 11.98 -14.35
CA SER A 87 3.17 13.02 -13.65
C SER A 87 3.58 12.50 -12.29
N LEU A 88 4.75 12.92 -11.81
CA LEU A 88 5.26 12.56 -10.48
C LEU A 88 4.27 12.84 -9.34
N ALA A 89 3.52 13.94 -9.41
CA ALA A 89 2.52 14.33 -8.40
C ALA A 89 1.33 13.34 -8.29
N ASN A 90 1.17 12.44 -9.26
CA ASN A 90 0.13 11.39 -9.27
C ASN A 90 0.70 10.00 -8.92
N CYS A 91 2.00 9.89 -8.64
CA CYS A 91 2.63 8.65 -8.18
C CYS A 91 2.41 8.45 -6.67
N HIS A 92 2.17 7.20 -6.30
CA HIS A 92 2.04 6.77 -4.90
C HIS A 92 3.37 6.16 -4.43
N PRO A 93 3.63 6.10 -3.10
CA PRO A 93 2.77 6.54 -1.99
C PRO A 93 2.73 8.07 -1.82
N PHE A 94 1.55 8.61 -1.53
CA PHE A 94 1.42 10.00 -1.09
C PHE A 94 1.92 10.17 0.35
N GLN A 95 2.57 11.30 0.63
CA GLN A 95 3.06 11.64 1.97
C GLN A 95 2.38 12.90 2.51
N ARG A 96 1.93 12.87 3.77
CA ARG A 96 1.50 14.05 4.54
C ARG A 96 2.01 13.96 5.97
N GLU A 97 2.23 15.09 6.62
CA GLU A 97 2.57 15.12 8.04
C GLU A 97 1.30 15.27 8.88
N TRP A 98 1.20 14.48 9.95
CA TRP A 98 0.23 14.72 11.01
C TRP A 98 0.77 14.27 12.36
N MET A 99 0.68 15.14 13.37
CA MET A 99 1.17 14.92 14.74
C MET A 99 2.67 14.59 14.83
N GLY A 100 3.49 15.19 13.98
CA GLY A 100 4.93 14.96 13.89
C GLY A 100 5.30 13.63 13.23
N GLN A 101 4.35 12.92 12.62
CA GLN A 101 4.59 11.65 11.93
C GLN A 101 4.40 11.82 10.42
N PRO A 102 5.30 11.29 9.59
CA PRO A 102 5.03 11.14 8.16
C PRO A 102 4.00 10.02 7.98
N TRP A 103 2.92 10.33 7.28
CA TRP A 103 1.88 9.38 6.87
C TRP A 103 2.03 9.07 5.40
N LEU A 104 2.10 7.78 5.07
CA LEU A 104 2.16 7.27 3.71
C LEU A 104 0.84 6.59 3.33
N PHE A 105 0.38 6.83 2.10
CA PHE A 105 -0.83 6.23 1.56
C PHE A 105 -0.67 5.78 0.11
N SER A 106 -1.02 4.52 -0.17
CA SER A 106 -1.12 3.97 -1.52
C SER A 106 -2.51 3.39 -1.75
N HIS A 107 -3.14 3.73 -2.87
CA HIS A 107 -4.47 3.26 -3.24
C HIS A 107 -4.44 2.56 -4.59
N ASN A 108 -5.16 1.44 -4.70
CA ASN A 108 -5.42 0.72 -5.94
C ASN A 108 -6.92 0.52 -6.12
N GLY A 109 -7.47 1.29 -7.05
CA GLY A 109 -8.90 1.34 -7.29
C GLY A 109 -9.30 2.56 -8.12
N ASP A 110 -10.60 2.85 -8.10
CA ASP A 110 -11.23 3.95 -8.83
C ASP A 110 -12.46 4.40 -8.03
N LEU A 111 -12.52 5.68 -7.65
CA LEU A 111 -13.55 6.25 -6.79
C LEU A 111 -14.43 7.23 -7.58
N ARG A 112 -15.62 6.79 -7.98
CA ARG A 112 -16.53 7.58 -8.81
C ARG A 112 -17.34 8.57 -7.99
N GLY A 113 -17.32 9.83 -8.41
CA GLY A 113 -18.05 10.91 -7.76
C GLY A 113 -17.62 11.16 -6.31
N PHE A 114 -16.41 10.70 -5.93
CA PHE A 114 -15.86 10.96 -4.61
C PHE A 114 -15.24 12.35 -4.58
N GLU A 115 -16.07 13.36 -4.34
CA GLU A 115 -15.69 14.77 -4.30
C GLU A 115 -16.02 15.40 -2.93
N PRO A 116 -15.40 14.93 -1.83
CA PRO A 116 -15.67 15.51 -0.53
C PRO A 116 -15.16 16.95 -0.43
N ALA A 117 -15.82 17.75 0.41
CA ALA A 117 -15.33 19.07 0.77
C ALA A 117 -14.02 18.95 1.57
N LEU A 118 -12.96 19.59 1.08
CA LEU A 118 -11.68 19.71 1.78
C LEU A 118 -11.59 21.11 2.39
N THR A 119 -11.83 21.21 3.69
CA THR A 119 -11.82 22.46 4.46
C THR A 119 -10.61 22.59 5.38
N GLY A 120 -9.93 21.48 5.67
CA GLY A 120 -8.75 21.43 6.53
C GLY A 120 -7.44 21.85 5.85
N PRO A 121 -6.27 21.49 6.40
CA PRO A 121 -4.96 21.87 5.85
C PRO A 121 -4.49 20.96 4.70
N TYR A 122 -5.07 19.77 4.54
CA TYR A 122 -4.65 18.82 3.50
C TYR A 122 -5.31 19.14 2.17
N ARG A 123 -4.49 19.35 1.13
CA ARG A 123 -4.91 19.58 -0.24
C ARG A 123 -4.15 18.64 -1.18
N PRO A 124 -4.82 18.11 -2.23
CA PRO A 124 -4.13 17.34 -3.26
C PRO A 124 -3.18 18.25 -4.04
N ILE A 125 -2.02 17.72 -4.41
CA ILE A 125 -1.03 18.39 -5.29
C ILE A 125 -1.28 17.95 -6.73
N GLY A 126 -1.50 16.65 -6.92
CA GLY A 126 -1.92 16.04 -8.17
C GLY A 126 -3.42 16.11 -8.41
N GLY A 127 -3.87 15.35 -9.42
CA GLY A 127 -5.25 15.34 -9.89
C GLY A 127 -5.99 14.03 -9.66
N THR A 128 -5.46 13.12 -8.85
CA THR A 128 -6.06 11.79 -8.63
C THR A 128 -7.15 11.81 -7.57
N ASP A 129 -8.16 10.96 -7.75
CA ASP A 129 -9.13 10.58 -6.74
C ASP A 129 -8.45 9.97 -5.50
N SER A 130 -7.39 9.19 -5.69
CA SER A 130 -6.57 8.63 -4.61
C SER A 130 -6.02 9.68 -3.66
N GLU A 131 -5.38 10.75 -4.17
CA GLU A 131 -4.80 11.79 -3.31
C GLU A 131 -5.89 12.60 -2.61
N ARG A 132 -7.02 12.81 -3.30
CA ARG A 132 -8.21 13.45 -2.71
C ARG A 132 -8.77 12.62 -1.56
N ALA A 133 -8.89 11.30 -1.72
CA ALA A 133 -9.29 10.38 -0.66
C ALA A 133 -8.31 10.40 0.52
N PHE A 134 -7.00 10.45 0.26
CA PHE A 134 -6.02 10.57 1.32
C PHE A 134 -6.14 11.89 2.09
N CYS A 135 -6.25 13.02 1.38
CA CYS A 135 -6.41 14.34 2.02
C CYS A 135 -7.68 14.41 2.87
N TRP A 136 -8.77 13.84 2.37
CA TRP A 136 -10.02 13.75 3.11
C TRP A 136 -9.89 12.86 4.35
N LEU A 137 -9.31 11.66 4.22
CA LEU A 137 -9.05 10.75 5.35
C LEU A 137 -8.24 11.44 6.45
N MET A 138 -7.15 12.12 6.08
CA MET A 138 -6.31 12.86 7.04
C MET A 138 -7.06 14.04 7.69
N GLN A 139 -7.94 14.71 6.95
CA GLN A 139 -8.79 15.77 7.50
C GLN A 139 -9.73 15.23 8.57
N GLU A 140 -10.44 14.14 8.28
CA GLU A 140 -11.40 13.55 9.21
C GLU A 140 -10.70 12.99 10.45
N LEU A 141 -9.54 12.33 10.30
CA LEU A 141 -8.73 11.89 11.44
C LEU A 141 -8.29 13.07 12.30
N ARG A 142 -7.80 14.16 11.69
CA ARG A 142 -7.42 15.36 12.43
C ARG A 142 -8.60 15.98 13.19
N ALA A 143 -9.79 16.01 12.59
CA ALA A 143 -10.98 16.53 13.24
C ALA A 143 -11.44 15.63 14.40
N GLN A 144 -11.44 14.31 14.19
CA GLN A 144 -11.85 13.32 15.18
C GLN A 144 -10.96 13.32 16.43
N PHE A 145 -9.67 13.62 16.25
CA PHE A 145 -8.67 13.64 17.32
C PHE A 145 -8.15 15.06 17.61
N ALA A 146 -9.00 16.08 17.44
CA ALA A 146 -8.60 17.48 17.58
C ALA A 146 -8.17 17.87 19.01
N ASP A 147 -8.62 17.12 20.03
CA ASP A 147 -8.26 17.30 21.43
C ASP A 147 -6.93 16.62 21.81
N ARG A 148 -6.35 15.81 20.91
CA ARG A 148 -5.12 15.05 21.17
C ARG A 148 -3.89 15.94 20.99
N VAL A 149 -3.04 15.93 22.01
CA VAL A 149 -1.75 16.65 22.04
C VAL A 149 -0.55 15.75 21.75
N ARG A 150 -0.75 14.42 21.66
CA ARG A 150 0.28 13.41 21.37
C ARG A 150 -0.22 12.48 20.26
N PRO A 151 0.69 11.88 19.46
CA PRO A 151 0.31 10.92 18.44
C PRO A 151 -0.64 9.85 18.97
N VAL A 152 -1.69 9.58 18.20
CA VAL A 152 -2.71 8.59 18.55
C VAL A 152 -2.20 7.21 18.15
N GLY A 153 -2.26 6.25 19.07
CA GLY A 153 -1.82 4.88 18.81
C GLY A 153 -2.75 4.14 17.86
N TRP A 154 -2.25 3.07 17.24
CA TRP A 154 -2.99 2.31 16.23
C TRP A 154 -4.35 1.79 16.73
N ALA A 155 -4.48 1.47 18.03
CA ALA A 155 -5.69 0.88 18.61
C ALA A 155 -6.88 1.85 18.60
N GLU A 156 -6.64 3.15 18.76
CA GLU A 156 -7.66 4.20 18.63
C GLU A 156 -7.89 4.59 17.15
N LEU A 157 -6.83 4.54 16.33
CA LEU A 157 -6.91 4.88 14.91
C LEU A 157 -7.70 3.83 14.10
N ALA A 158 -7.51 2.54 14.37
CA ALA A 158 -8.04 1.48 13.52
C ALA A 158 -9.59 1.52 13.37
N PRO A 159 -10.40 1.66 14.43
CA PRO A 159 -11.85 1.76 14.28
C PRO A 159 -12.28 3.00 13.48
N GLN A 160 -11.59 4.13 13.65
CA GLN A 160 -11.90 5.37 12.94
C GLN A 160 -11.55 5.27 11.46
N ILE A 161 -10.37 4.74 11.14
CA ILE A 161 -9.96 4.49 9.75
C ILE A 161 -10.95 3.52 9.09
N ALA A 162 -11.42 2.50 9.80
CA ALA A 162 -12.44 1.57 9.29
C ALA A 162 -13.73 2.31 8.92
N LEU A 163 -14.28 3.10 9.85
CA LEU A 163 -15.51 3.86 9.63
C LEU A 163 -15.40 4.84 8.46
N LEU A 164 -14.26 5.53 8.33
CA LEU A 164 -14.00 6.44 7.22
C LEU A 164 -13.84 5.70 5.89
N THR A 165 -13.19 4.54 5.93
CA THR A 165 -13.02 3.64 4.77
C THR A 165 -14.37 3.18 4.21
N GLU A 166 -15.34 2.85 5.07
CA GLU A 166 -16.70 2.48 4.64
C GLU A 166 -17.39 3.59 3.83
N ARG A 167 -17.11 4.87 4.14
CA ARG A 167 -17.68 6.01 3.42
C ARG A 167 -17.05 6.12 2.03
N ILE A 168 -15.73 5.94 1.93
CA ILE A 168 -14.99 6.03 0.67
C ILE A 168 -15.32 4.84 -0.24
N ALA A 169 -15.32 3.62 0.31
CA ALA A 169 -15.51 2.38 -0.45
C ALA A 169 -16.90 2.24 -1.12
N ARG A 170 -17.87 3.09 -0.75
CA ARG A 170 -19.16 3.18 -1.47
C ARG A 170 -19.03 3.76 -2.88
N HIS A 171 -17.95 4.50 -3.14
CA HIS A 171 -17.69 5.15 -4.42
C HIS A 171 -16.90 4.28 -5.39
N GLY A 172 -16.39 3.12 -4.95
CA GLY A 172 -15.69 2.19 -5.81
C GLY A 172 -14.74 1.26 -5.07
N ASN A 173 -13.89 0.57 -5.84
CA ASN A 173 -12.86 -0.28 -5.24
C ASN A 173 -11.86 0.63 -4.51
N PHE A 174 -11.61 0.36 -3.23
CA PHE A 174 -10.72 1.15 -2.39
C PHE A 174 -9.72 0.27 -1.67
N ASN A 175 -8.90 -0.49 -2.42
CA ASN A 175 -7.79 -1.21 -1.79
C ASN A 175 -6.72 -0.20 -1.39
N PHE A 176 -6.28 -0.18 -0.14
CA PHE A 176 -5.21 0.73 0.26
C PHE A 176 -4.22 0.12 1.24
N LEU A 177 -3.05 0.75 1.27
CA LEU A 177 -2.05 0.62 2.32
C LEU A 177 -1.82 2.01 2.92
N LEU A 178 -1.89 2.11 4.24
CA LEU A 178 -1.68 3.34 5.01
C LEU A 178 -0.72 3.05 6.16
N SER A 179 0.18 3.98 6.46
CA SER A 179 1.03 3.87 7.65
C SER A 179 1.47 5.23 8.13
N ASN A 180 1.76 5.33 9.43
CA ASN A 180 2.43 6.45 10.10
C ASN A 180 3.84 6.08 10.61
N GLY A 181 4.35 4.90 10.23
CA GLY A 181 5.62 4.34 10.68
C GLY A 181 5.54 3.46 11.92
N GLU A 182 4.40 3.43 12.62
CA GLU A 182 4.17 2.54 13.77
C GLU A 182 3.40 1.27 13.36
N ALA A 183 2.34 1.45 12.56
CA ALA A 183 1.49 0.37 12.09
C ALA A 183 1.25 0.45 10.59
N LEU A 184 1.00 -0.71 9.97
CA LEU A 184 0.52 -0.81 8.59
C LEU A 184 -0.97 -1.16 8.59
N PHE A 185 -1.79 -0.27 8.05
CA PHE A 185 -3.21 -0.49 7.83
C PHE A 185 -3.42 -0.93 6.38
N ALA A 186 -4.17 -2.01 6.16
CA ALA A 186 -4.48 -2.51 4.83
C ALA A 186 -5.98 -2.80 4.71
N HIS A 187 -6.61 -2.30 3.65
CA HIS A 187 -8.02 -2.56 3.35
C HIS A 187 -8.18 -3.21 1.97
N CYS A 188 -9.10 -4.17 1.87
CA CYS A 188 -9.43 -4.88 0.65
C CYS A 188 -10.88 -4.61 0.23
N SER A 189 -11.10 -3.98 -0.92
CA SER A 189 -12.41 -3.94 -1.60
C SER A 189 -12.54 -5.01 -2.68
N SER A 190 -11.46 -5.29 -3.42
CA SER A 190 -11.49 -6.23 -4.54
C SER A 190 -10.49 -7.37 -4.36
N LYS A 191 -9.20 -7.14 -4.62
CA LYS A 191 -8.18 -8.19 -4.62
C LYS A 191 -6.95 -7.72 -3.85
N LEU A 192 -6.69 -8.39 -2.72
CA LEU A 192 -5.52 -8.19 -1.87
C LEU A 192 -5.22 -9.49 -1.13
N TYR A 193 -3.95 -9.81 -0.97
CA TYR A 193 -3.46 -11.04 -0.34
C TYR A 193 -2.50 -10.70 0.79
N LEU A 194 -2.50 -11.55 1.80
CA LEU A 194 -1.60 -11.52 2.94
C LEU A 194 -0.72 -12.77 2.92
N LEU A 195 0.56 -12.59 3.18
CA LEU A 195 1.49 -13.66 3.53
C LEU A 195 2.15 -13.31 4.87
N GLN A 196 2.13 -14.26 5.81
CA GLN A 196 2.90 -14.16 7.03
C GLN A 196 4.12 -15.09 6.94
N ARG A 197 5.30 -14.54 7.21
CA ARG A 197 6.56 -15.28 7.27
C ARG A 197 7.10 -15.20 8.69
N GLN A 198 7.55 -16.34 9.19
CA GLN A 198 8.22 -16.49 10.47
C GLN A 198 9.09 -17.75 10.43
N HIS A 199 9.96 -17.92 11.41
CA HIS A 199 10.76 -19.14 11.52
C HIS A 199 9.87 -20.40 11.66
N PRO A 200 10.19 -21.52 10.97
CA PRO A 200 11.27 -21.67 9.99
C PRO A 200 10.95 -21.00 8.65
N PHE A 201 11.88 -20.19 8.15
CA PHE A 201 11.70 -19.46 6.90
C PHE A 201 11.94 -20.36 5.68
N PRO A 202 11.08 -20.29 4.64
CA PRO A 202 11.24 -21.10 3.44
C PRO A 202 12.28 -20.51 2.49
N THR A 203 12.70 -21.29 1.50
CA THR A 203 13.23 -20.71 0.26
C THR A 203 12.06 -20.15 -0.53
N ALA A 204 12.06 -18.84 -0.76
CA ALA A 204 11.01 -18.17 -1.54
C ALA A 204 11.47 -18.02 -2.99
N ARG A 205 10.58 -18.28 -3.95
CA ARG A 205 10.81 -18.07 -5.38
C ARG A 205 9.82 -17.05 -5.92
N LEU A 206 10.32 -16.01 -6.58
CA LEU A 206 9.49 -14.97 -7.18
C LEU A 206 8.76 -15.50 -8.42
N LEU A 207 7.51 -15.09 -8.62
CA LEU A 207 6.72 -15.47 -9.79
C LEU A 207 7.12 -14.68 -11.04
N ASP A 208 7.48 -13.41 -10.87
CA ASP A 208 7.71 -12.47 -11.98
C ASP A 208 9.16 -12.46 -12.49
N CYS A 209 10.06 -13.18 -11.83
CA CYS A 209 11.45 -13.37 -12.28
C CYS A 209 12.02 -14.65 -11.67
N ASP A 210 12.92 -15.31 -12.40
CA ASP A 210 13.54 -16.58 -11.99
C ASP A 210 14.62 -16.37 -10.92
N ILE A 211 14.21 -15.81 -9.78
CA ILE A 211 15.05 -15.50 -8.62
C ILE A 211 14.45 -16.22 -7.42
N SER A 212 15.29 -17.04 -6.78
CA SER A 212 14.97 -17.71 -5.52
C SER A 212 15.90 -17.23 -4.42
N LEU A 213 15.38 -17.11 -3.21
CA LEU A 213 16.13 -16.67 -2.04
C LEU A 213 15.83 -17.55 -0.83
N ASP A 214 16.89 -18.09 -0.24
CA ASP A 214 16.81 -18.79 1.04
C ASP A 214 16.62 -17.77 2.16
N LEU A 215 15.36 -17.58 2.59
CA LEU A 215 15.02 -16.60 3.61
C LEU A 215 15.55 -17.02 4.99
N GLY A 216 15.82 -18.31 5.23
CA GLY A 216 16.39 -18.81 6.48
C GLY A 216 17.82 -18.31 6.73
N ARG A 217 18.55 -17.91 5.68
CA ARG A 217 19.90 -17.31 5.82
C ARG A 217 19.89 -15.82 6.15
N LEU A 218 18.74 -15.17 5.97
CA LEU A 218 18.61 -13.71 6.09
C LEU A 218 17.78 -13.29 7.30
N ASN A 219 17.10 -14.22 7.95
CA ASN A 219 16.19 -13.94 9.04
C ASN A 219 16.53 -14.83 10.25
N GLY A 220 16.47 -14.24 11.43
CA GLY A 220 16.63 -14.91 12.72
C GLY A 220 15.38 -15.69 13.15
N VAL A 221 15.53 -16.47 14.23
CA VAL A 221 14.45 -17.31 14.76
C VAL A 221 13.23 -16.53 15.28
N ASP A 222 13.46 -15.28 15.70
CA ASP A 222 12.41 -14.41 16.23
C ASP A 222 11.81 -13.48 15.17
N ASP A 223 12.35 -13.48 13.94
CA ASP A 223 11.89 -12.58 12.88
C ASP A 223 10.49 -12.96 12.41
N ARG A 224 9.67 -11.94 12.19
CA ARG A 224 8.28 -12.04 11.73
C ARG A 224 7.99 -10.95 10.72
N MET A 225 7.27 -11.32 9.66
CA MET A 225 6.90 -10.41 8.58
C MET A 225 5.46 -10.64 8.15
N ALA A 226 4.74 -9.56 7.95
CA ALA A 226 3.49 -9.53 7.21
C ALA A 226 3.71 -8.82 5.88
N LEU A 227 3.42 -9.51 4.78
CA LEU A 227 3.44 -8.97 3.43
C LEU A 227 2.02 -8.87 2.91
N VAL A 228 1.66 -7.70 2.38
CA VAL A 228 0.36 -7.47 1.75
C VAL A 228 0.59 -7.09 0.30
N ALA A 229 -0.02 -7.80 -0.65
CA ALA A 229 0.15 -7.52 -2.07
C ALA A 229 -1.17 -7.66 -2.84
N THR A 230 -1.33 -6.91 -3.95
CA THR A 230 -2.51 -7.05 -4.82
C THR A 230 -2.63 -8.47 -5.38
N GLU A 231 -1.50 -9.09 -5.71
CA GLU A 231 -1.42 -10.49 -6.13
C GLU A 231 -0.19 -11.15 -5.50
N PRO A 232 -0.22 -12.46 -5.23
CA PRO A 232 0.94 -13.20 -4.72
C PRO A 232 2.20 -12.88 -5.52
N LEU A 233 3.33 -12.70 -4.83
CA LEU A 233 4.63 -12.42 -5.46
C LEU A 233 5.51 -13.66 -5.59
N THR A 234 5.17 -14.72 -4.86
CA THR A 234 5.94 -15.94 -4.76
C THR A 234 5.04 -17.15 -4.94
N ASP A 235 5.62 -18.23 -5.46
CA ASP A 235 4.96 -19.53 -5.43
C ASP A 235 5.32 -20.31 -4.16
N ALA A 236 4.60 -21.43 -3.96
CA ALA A 236 4.83 -22.36 -2.86
C ALA A 236 4.79 -21.75 -1.44
N GLU A 237 4.23 -20.53 -1.30
CA GLU A 237 3.98 -19.87 -0.02
C GLU A 237 2.47 -19.65 0.22
N PRO A 238 2.00 -19.72 1.47
CA PRO A 238 0.57 -19.70 1.79
C PRO A 238 -0.02 -18.28 1.76
N TRP A 239 -0.09 -17.68 0.58
CA TRP A 239 -0.79 -16.40 0.38
C TRP A 239 -2.30 -16.57 0.60
N VAL A 240 -2.85 -15.83 1.56
CA VAL A 240 -4.27 -15.84 1.90
C VAL A 240 -4.93 -14.62 1.30
N ARG A 241 -5.99 -14.83 0.51
CA ARG A 241 -6.81 -13.73 -0.02
C ARG A 241 -7.62 -13.09 1.12
N LEU A 242 -7.56 -11.77 1.24
CA LEU A 242 -8.41 -11.02 2.16
C LEU A 242 -9.85 -10.93 1.65
N ALA A 243 -10.82 -10.94 2.55
CA ALA A 243 -12.23 -10.77 2.16
C ALA A 243 -12.49 -9.34 1.67
N THR A 244 -13.49 -9.17 0.82
CA THR A 244 -14.00 -7.84 0.46
C THR A 244 -14.57 -7.16 1.71
N GLY A 245 -14.22 -5.89 1.91
CA GLY A 245 -14.52 -5.11 3.11
C GLY A 245 -13.59 -5.38 4.28
N GLU A 246 -12.61 -6.26 4.14
CA GLU A 246 -11.68 -6.59 5.21
C GLU A 246 -10.60 -5.51 5.37
N MET A 247 -10.47 -4.97 6.57
CA MET A 247 -9.35 -4.16 7.00
C MET A 247 -8.54 -4.89 8.08
N ARG A 248 -7.22 -4.88 7.94
CA ARG A 248 -6.25 -5.39 8.92
C ARG A 248 -5.26 -4.33 9.34
N VAL A 249 -4.76 -4.45 10.57
CA VAL A 249 -3.63 -3.67 11.07
C VAL A 249 -2.50 -4.60 11.45
N PHE A 250 -1.29 -4.24 11.05
CA PHE A 250 -0.07 -4.98 11.33
C PHE A 250 0.90 -4.16 12.15
N VAL A 251 1.45 -4.79 13.20
CA VAL A 251 2.52 -4.23 14.04
C VAL A 251 3.51 -5.36 14.31
N GLY A 252 4.81 -5.12 14.09
CA GLY A 252 5.86 -6.12 14.31
C GLY A 252 5.66 -7.44 13.53
N GLY A 253 5.08 -7.38 12.32
CA GLY A 253 4.81 -8.56 11.49
C GLY A 253 3.57 -9.36 11.89
N GLU A 254 2.82 -8.93 12.89
CA GLU A 254 1.62 -9.62 13.39
C GLU A 254 0.35 -8.87 13.02
N THR A 255 -0.74 -9.61 12.75
CA THR A 255 -2.07 -8.99 12.64
C THR A 255 -2.57 -8.66 14.05
N VAL A 256 -2.63 -7.38 14.40
CA VAL A 256 -3.07 -6.93 15.74
C VAL A 256 -4.53 -6.51 15.78
N TRP A 257 -5.14 -6.27 14.62
CA TRP A 257 -6.55 -5.88 14.51
C TRP A 257 -7.14 -6.30 13.16
N ARG A 258 -8.43 -6.62 13.16
CA ARG A 258 -9.19 -7.01 11.96
C ARG A 258 -10.66 -6.59 12.10
N GLN A 259 -11.22 -6.05 11.02
CA GLN A 259 -12.65 -5.82 10.86
C GLN A 259 -13.06 -6.14 9.42
N VAL A 260 -14.30 -6.58 9.23
CA VAL A 260 -14.89 -6.76 7.90
C VAL A 260 -16.17 -5.92 7.85
N ASP A 261 -16.25 -4.97 6.92
CA ASP A 261 -17.50 -4.28 6.62
C ASP A 261 -18.29 -5.06 5.56
N PRO A 262 -19.41 -5.73 5.92
CA PRO A 262 -20.17 -6.55 4.98
C PRO A 262 -20.89 -5.72 3.91
N ARG A 263 -20.94 -4.40 4.04
CA ARG A 263 -21.57 -3.50 3.06
C ARG A 263 -20.63 -3.12 1.92
N THR A 264 -19.33 -3.33 2.07
CA THR A 264 -18.37 -3.06 1.00
C THR A 264 -18.59 -4.05 -0.13
N GLN A 265 -18.63 -3.54 -1.36
CA GLN A 265 -18.82 -4.34 -2.56
C GLN A 265 -17.58 -4.23 -3.46
N ALA A 266 -17.19 -5.35 -4.05
CA ALA A 266 -16.22 -5.34 -5.13
C ALA A 266 -16.92 -4.88 -6.40
N PHE A 267 -16.31 -3.91 -7.07
CA PHE A 267 -16.81 -3.45 -8.35
C PHE A 267 -15.91 -3.96 -9.49
N ALA A 268 -16.44 -4.09 -10.70
CA ALA A 268 -15.64 -4.46 -11.87
C ALA A 268 -14.52 -3.43 -12.14
N PRO A 269 -13.41 -3.77 -12.82
CA PRO A 269 -12.42 -2.79 -13.24
C PRO A 269 -13.03 -1.64 -14.07
N ALA A 270 -12.41 -0.45 -14.05
CA ALA A 270 -12.90 0.72 -14.78
C ALA A 270 -13.06 0.42 -16.28
N ASP A 271 -12.04 -0.19 -16.88
CA ASP A 271 -11.98 -0.57 -18.30
C ASP A 271 -13.17 -1.46 -18.73
N GLU A 272 -13.60 -2.39 -17.87
CA GLU A 272 -14.74 -3.27 -18.14
C GLU A 272 -16.09 -2.57 -17.94
N ARG A 273 -16.17 -1.63 -17.00
CA ARG A 273 -17.41 -0.88 -16.72
C ARG A 273 -17.72 0.17 -17.78
N GLU A 274 -16.71 0.77 -18.40
CA GLU A 274 -16.90 1.68 -19.54
C GLU A 274 -17.41 0.92 -20.76
N ALA A 275 -16.88 -0.28 -21.03
CA ALA A 275 -17.39 -1.16 -22.09
C ALA A 275 -18.84 -1.61 -21.85
N LEU A 276 -19.24 -1.83 -20.60
CA LEU A 276 -20.63 -2.17 -20.23
C LEU A 276 -21.59 -0.98 -20.30
N ALA A 277 -21.11 0.26 -20.14
CA ALA A 277 -21.93 1.47 -20.21
C ALA A 277 -22.10 2.01 -21.64
N ALA A 278 -21.27 1.55 -22.58
CA ALA A 278 -21.31 1.90 -24.00
C ALA A 278 -22.19 0.97 -24.86
N ASN A 279 -22.76 -0.08 -24.25
CA ASN A 279 -23.73 -1.01 -24.85
C ASN A 279 -25.11 -0.83 -24.22
#